data_AF-A0A7V5P388-F1
#
_entry.id   AF-A0A7V5P388-F1
#
_cell.length_a   1.000
_cell.length_b   1.000
_cell.length_c   1.000
_cell.angle_alpha   90.00
_cell.angle_beta   90.00
_cell.angle_gamma   90.00
#
_symmetry.space_group_name_H-M   'P 1'
#
loop_
_entity.id
_entity.type
_entity.pdbx_description
1 polymer ?
#
loop_
_entity_poly.entity_id
_entity_poly.type
_entity_poly.pdbx_seq_one_letter_code
_entity_poly.pdbx_strand_id
1 'polypeptide(L)' 'EERIDNPRQVVKEGDTVRVMIIDINHNDRKVALSMKALAKLGEDEDFRAYQQKEEEAKSKLGDILKQEGILDQLRKNNT' A
#
# COMPACT_ATOMS: atom_id res chain seq x y z
N GLU A 1 -6.34 -11.04 9.72
CA GLU A 1 -5.50 -10.61 10.86
C GLU A 1 -5.33 -11.76 11.83
N GLU A 2 -4.09 -12.09 12.18
CA GLU A 2 -3.81 -13.10 13.19
C GLU A 2 -3.88 -12.46 14.59
N ARG A 3 -4.69 -13.04 15.46
CA ARG A 3 -4.80 -12.58 16.85
C ARG A 3 -3.68 -13.22 17.67
N ILE A 4 -2.85 -12.38 18.25
CA ILE A 4 -1.80 -12.79 19.18
C ILE A 4 -2.37 -12.72 20.59
N ASP A 5 -2.53 -13.87 21.23
CA ASP A 5 -3.04 -13.94 22.61
C ASP A 5 -1.95 -13.74 23.66
N ASN A 6 -0.68 -14.02 23.32
CA ASN A 6 0.46 -13.81 24.22
C ASN A 6 1.60 -13.06 23.51
N PRO A 7 2.00 -11.87 24.00
CA PRO A 7 3.05 -11.07 23.36
C PRO A 7 4.42 -11.78 23.32
N ARG A 8 4.70 -12.71 24.24
CA ARG A 8 5.97 -13.47 24.25
C ARG A 8 6.15 -14.39 23.04
N GLN A 9 5.08 -14.66 22.29
CA GLN A 9 5.15 -15.46 21.07
C GLN A 9 5.84 -14.71 19.92
N VAL A 10 5.81 -13.38 19.96
CA VAL A 10 6.28 -12.53 18.86
C VAL A 10 7.44 -11.63 19.22
N VAL A 11 7.72 -11.42 20.52
CA VAL A 11 8.85 -10.63 20.99
C VAL A 11 9.53 -11.26 22.20
N LYS A 12 10.84 -11.05 22.31
CA LYS A 12 11.67 -11.45 23.45
C LYS A 12 12.33 -10.23 24.09
N GLU A 13 12.75 -10.38 25.33
CA GLU A 13 13.53 -9.36 26.02
C GLU A 13 14.88 -9.13 25.31
N GLY A 14 15.24 -7.88 25.09
CA GLY A 14 16.44 -7.49 24.35
C GLY A 14 16.25 -7.33 22.84
N ASP A 15 15.08 -7.70 22.29
CA ASP A 15 14.80 -7.52 20.87
C ASP A 15 14.72 -6.03 20.50
N THR A 16 15.37 -5.66 19.40
CA THR A 16 15.16 -4.35 18.77
C THR A 16 14.09 -4.48 17.70
N VAL A 17 12.94 -3.86 17.94
CA VAL A 17 11.79 -3.90 17.02
C VAL A 17 11.41 -2.50 16.53
N ARG A 18 10.87 -2.43 15.30
CA ARG A 18 10.29 -1.20 14.76
C ARG A 18 8.83 -1.11 15.15
N VAL A 19 8.40 0.05 15.62
CA VAL A 19 7.03 0.33 16.07
C VAL A 19 6.62 1.74 15.66
N MET A 20 5.32 1.99 15.61
CA MET A 20 4.78 3.33 15.43
C MET A 20 4.27 3.90 16.76
N ILE A 21 4.52 5.18 17.01
CA ILE A 21 3.91 5.92 18.12
C ILE A 21 2.47 6.22 17.74
N ILE A 22 1.52 5.80 18.58
CA ILE A 22 0.09 6.01 18.35
C ILE A 22 -0.50 7.07 19.28
N ASP A 23 0.13 7.31 20.44
CA ASP A 23 -0.30 8.34 21.38
C ASP A 23 0.85 8.71 22.35
N ILE A 24 0.81 9.93 22.87
CA ILE A 24 1.77 10.44 23.87
C ILE A 24 0.99 11.13 24.99
N ASN A 25 1.10 10.59 26.20
CA ASN A 25 0.58 11.23 27.41
C ASN A 25 1.73 11.88 28.18
N HIS A 26 1.82 13.20 28.09
CA HIS A 26 2.86 13.98 28.74
C HIS A 26 2.71 14.09 30.25
N ASN A 27 1.48 14.08 30.77
CA ASN A 27 1.22 14.19 32.21
C ASN A 27 1.79 12.98 32.96
N ASP A 28 1.53 11.79 32.42
CA ASP A 28 2.01 10.53 32.99
C ASP A 28 3.39 10.10 32.45
N ARG A 29 3.96 10.88 31.51
CA ARG A 29 5.19 10.55 30.76
C ARG A 29 5.15 9.15 30.15
N LYS A 30 4.03 8.79 29.53
CA LYS A 30 3.80 7.50 28.87
C LYS A 30 3.66 7.67 27.35
N VAL A 31 4.12 6.68 26.60
CA VAL A 31 4.00 6.62 25.14
C VAL A 31 3.31 5.31 24.78
N ALA A 32 2.27 5.39 23.94
CA ALA A 32 1.60 4.22 23.39
C ALA A 32 2.21 3.86 22.03
N LEU A 33 2.53 2.58 21.85
CA LEU A 33 3.24 2.06 20.68
C LEU A 33 2.42 0.94 20.02
N SER A 34 2.52 0.81 18.70
CA SER A 34 1.84 -0.24 17.94
C SER A 34 2.68 -0.78 16.79
N MET A 35 2.87 -2.10 16.76
CA MET A 35 3.44 -2.82 15.61
C MET A 35 2.43 -2.98 14.48
N LYS A 36 1.14 -3.19 14.82
CA LYS A 36 0.07 -3.38 13.83
C LYS A 36 -0.17 -2.12 13.00
N ALA A 37 -0.12 -0.96 13.64
CA ALA A 37 -0.32 0.30 12.95
C ALA A 37 0.80 0.58 11.95
N LEU A 38 2.04 0.17 12.26
CA LEU A 38 3.17 0.24 11.33
C LEU A 38 2.96 -0.69 10.12
N ALA A 39 2.52 -1.93 10.34
CA ALA A 39 2.26 -2.89 9.26
C ALA A 39 1.17 -2.39 8.30
N LYS A 40 0.06 -1.88 8.87
CA LYS A 40 -1.04 -1.31 8.08
C LYS A 40 -0.61 -0.13 7.22
N LEU A 41 0.27 0.74 7.73
CA LEU A 41 0.79 1.86 6.96
C LEU A 41 1.53 1.39 5.71
N GLY A 42 2.36 0.33 5.82
CA GLY A 42 3.04 -0.26 4.67
C GLY A 42 2.08 -0.87 3.65
N GLU A 43 1.06 -1.59 4.11
CA GLU A 43 0.02 -2.15 3.23
C GLU A 43 -0.74 -1.06 2.45
N ASP A 44 -1.10 0.04 3.13
CA ASP A 44 -1.79 1.17 2.51
C ASP A 44 -0.91 1.89 1.46
N GLU A 45 0.39 2.03 1.73
CA GLU A 45 1.37 2.59 0.78
C GLU A 45 1.54 1.72 -0.45
N ASP A 46 1.74 0.41 -0.26
CA ASP A 46 1.88 -0.55 -1.34
C ASP A 46 0.63 -0.57 -2.21
N PHE A 47 -0.55 -0.63 -1.60
CA PHE A 47 -1.83 -0.60 -2.32
C PHE A 47 -1.97 0.65 -3.20
N ARG A 48 -1.64 1.83 -2.66
CA ARG A 48 -1.68 3.08 -3.43
C ARG A 48 -0.72 3.06 -4.61
N ALA A 49 0.50 2.54 -4.42
CA ALA A 49 1.49 2.43 -5.49
C ALA A 49 1.01 1.51 -6.63
N TYR A 50 0.34 0.40 -6.31
CA TYR A 50 -0.28 -0.46 -7.32
C TYR A 50 -1.38 0.24 -8.11
N GLN A 51 -2.28 0.94 -7.43
CA GLN A 51 -3.38 1.67 -8.10
C GLN A 51 -2.85 2.76 -9.04
N GLN A 52 -1.81 3.48 -8.63
CA GLN A 52 -1.17 4.49 -9.49
C GLN A 52 -0.52 3.86 -10.73
N LYS A 53 0.19 2.73 -10.57
CA LYS A 53 0.78 2.02 -11.71
C LYS A 53 -0.26 1.46 -12.67
N GLU A 54 -1.39 0.96 -12.16
CA GLU A 54 -2.47 0.46 -13.00
C GLU A 54 -3.10 1.59 -13.82
N GLU A 55 -3.35 2.75 -13.21
CA GLU A 55 -3.92 3.92 -13.91
C GLU A 55 -2.95 4.48 -14.96
N GLU A 56 -1.66 4.53 -14.65
CA GLU A 56 -0.61 4.91 -15.60
C GLU A 56 -0.52 3.92 -16.76
N ALA A 57 -0.59 2.61 -16.49
CA ALA A 57 -0.58 1.57 -17.52
C ALA A 57 -1.81 1.65 -18.43
N LYS A 58 -3.00 1.90 -17.88
CA LYS A 58 -4.25 2.12 -18.63
C LYS A 58 -4.16 3.36 -19.52
N SER A 59 -3.62 4.45 -18.99
CA SER A 59 -3.44 5.70 -19.74
C SER A 59 -2.48 5.50 -20.92
N LYS A 60 -1.31 4.86 -20.69
CA LYS A 60 -0.33 4.56 -21.74
C LYS A 60 -0.90 3.65 -22.84
N LEU A 61 -1.66 2.61 -22.47
CA LEU A 61 -2.34 1.76 -23.46
C LEU A 61 -3.37 2.56 -24.26
N GLY A 62 -4.14 3.43 -23.60
CA GLY A 62 -5.09 4.31 -24.26
C GLY A 62 -4.45 5.28 -25.24
N ASP A 63 -3.28 5.81 -24.90
CA ASP A 63 -2.52 6.72 -25.77
C ASP A 63 -1.97 5.99 -27.00
N ILE A 64 -1.41 4.79 -26.83
CA ILE A 64 -0.93 3.95 -27.95
C ILE A 64 -2.09 3.59 -28.89
N LEU A 65 -3.25 3.21 -28.35
CA LEU A 65 -4.43 2.86 -29.14
C LEU A 65 -4.98 4.04 -29.96
N LYS A 66 -4.90 5.26 -29.41
CA LYS A 66 -5.29 6.48 -30.13
C LYS A 66 -4.24 6.88 -31.17
N GLN A 67 -2.96 6.81 -30.81
CA GLN A 67 -1.85 7.28 -31.63
C GLN A 67 -1.68 6.44 -32.91
N GLU A 68 -1.83 5.12 -32.82
CA GLU A 68 -1.66 4.23 -33.97
C GLU A 68 -2.88 4.19 -34.91
N GLY A 69 -3.94 4.98 -34.63
CA GLY A 69 -5.14 5.02 -35.46
C GLY A 69 -5.77 3.64 -35.66
N ILE A 70 -5.52 2.69 -34.75
CA ILE A 70 -5.94 1.29 -34.87
C ILE A 70 -7.46 1.19 -35.00
N LEU A 71 -8.19 2.10 -34.34
CA LEU A 71 -9.64 2.23 -34.47
C LEU A 71 -10.08 2.66 -35.88
N ASP A 72 -9.32 3.55 -36.54
CA ASP A 72 -9.58 3.98 -37.92
C ASP A 72 -9.19 2.92 -38.95
N GLN A 73 -8.14 2.12 -38.67
CA GLN A 73 -7.71 1.01 -39.51
C GLN A 73 -8.71 -0.15 -39.49
N LEU A 74 -9.29 -0.49 -38.33
CA LEU A 74 -10.32 -1.53 -38.20
C LEU A 74 -11.63 -1.16 -38.91
N ARG A 75 -12.03 0.12 -38.91
CA ARG A 75 -13.24 0.60 -39.60
C ARG A 75 -13.12 0.49 -41.14
N LYS A 76 -11.92 0.69 -41.69
CA LYS A 76 -11.69 0.69 -43.15
C LYS A 76 -11.58 -0.70 -43.78
N ASN A 77 -11.28 -1.74 -43.00
CA ASN A 77 -11.04 -3.09 -43.52
C ASN A 77 -12.30 -3.98 -43.57
N ASN A 78 -13.43 -3.47 -43.06
CA ASN A 78 -14.73 -4.17 -43.02
C ASN A 78 -15.82 -3.47 -43.86
N THR A 79 -15.39 -2.57 -44.76
CA THR A 79 -16.19 -2.00 -45.85
C THR A 79 -15.48 -2.34 -47.16
#